data_AF-A0A3M0LXB8-F1
#
_entry.id   AF-A0A3M0LXB8-F1
#
_cell.length_a   1.000
_cell.length_b   1.000
_cell.length_c   1.000
_cell.angle_alpha   90.00
_cell.angle_beta   90.00
_cell.angle_gamma   90.00
#
_symmetry.space_group_name_H-M   'P 1'
#
loop_
_entity.id
_entity.type
_entity.pdbx_description
1 polymer ?
#
loop_
_entity_poly.entity_id
_entity_poly.type
_entity_poly.pdbx_seq_one_letter_code
_entity_poly.pdbx_strand_id
1 'polypeptide(L)'
;MESFSAGVFQAEKTTFFLITTATAVAGSALAKLREGVSQQDRKEALDLLRQAAEESDNKMTAAARKKFLSLTDDEARLLLSRTTVYDNHPNLTDVTSDIEAELVLVAPGKTDLAAQYLEGWWLNVVGRQLIAEQSSTIPVQHIITKANEIGHTLKKDALPLDDPAALEVKEYSDGDEKRIFVRQLRAIQIADRHIESAVYDYYRAYAQRSKWARENLILENELGDYDRKLEDSWQRKLDGECIASEPQSALVPYDWPVN
;
A
#
# COMPACT_ATOMS: atom_id res chain seq x y z
N MET A 1 15.40 18.18 22.46
CA MET A 1 15.85 19.26 23.36
C MET A 1 16.32 20.50 22.59
N GLU A 2 17.28 20.38 21.65
CA GLU A 2 17.64 21.52 20.77
C GLU A 2 16.46 22.07 20.00
N SER A 3 15.64 21.18 19.45
CA SER A 3 14.41 21.50 18.75
C SER A 3 13.28 22.04 19.64
N PHE A 4 13.36 21.84 20.96
CA PHE A 4 12.37 22.36 21.93
C PHE A 4 12.66 23.82 22.26
N SER A 5 13.93 24.14 22.55
CA SER A 5 14.39 25.52 22.75
C SER A 5 14.45 26.36 21.47
N ALA A 6 14.61 25.71 20.31
CA ALA A 6 14.67 26.38 19.00
C ALA A 6 13.28 26.59 18.34
N GLY A 7 12.18 26.24 19.02
CA GLY A 7 10.81 26.41 18.50
C GLY A 7 10.43 25.49 17.34
N VAL A 8 11.26 24.50 17.01
CA VAL A 8 11.00 23.51 15.95
C VAL A 8 9.84 22.58 16.32
N PHE A 9 9.60 22.37 17.62
CA PHE A 9 8.40 21.69 18.12
C PHE A 9 7.66 22.60 19.09
N GLN A 10 6.38 22.90 18.79
CA GLN A 10 5.50 23.56 19.73
C GLN A 10 5.07 22.53 20.77
N ALA A 11 5.59 22.62 21.99
CA ALA A 11 5.25 21.70 23.10
C ALA A 11 3.73 21.58 23.33
N GLU A 12 2.99 22.65 23.01
CA GLU A 12 1.53 22.69 23.08
C GLU A 12 0.81 21.85 22.00
N LYS A 13 1.50 21.46 20.92
CA LYS A 13 0.92 20.74 19.77
C LYS A 13 1.60 19.40 19.49
N THR A 14 2.75 19.13 20.10
CA THR A 14 3.48 17.87 19.92
C THR A 14 3.20 16.93 21.09
N THR A 15 2.91 15.67 20.78
CA THR A 15 2.85 14.58 21.76
C THR A 15 4.06 13.69 21.56
N PHE A 16 4.72 13.33 22.66
CA PHE A 16 5.92 12.51 22.68
C PHE A 16 5.58 11.11 23.16
N PHE A 17 6.03 10.11 22.41
CA PHE A 17 5.84 8.72 22.75
C PHE A 17 7.20 8.06 22.92
N LEU A 18 7.43 7.45 24.07
CA LEU A 18 8.57 6.57 24.30
C LEU A 18 8.06 5.14 24.27
N ILE A 19 8.47 4.39 23.25
CA ILE A 19 8.07 2.99 23.07
C ILE A 19 9.27 2.11 23.41
N THR A 20 9.06 1.12 24.28
CA THR A 20 10.11 0.19 24.70
C THR A 20 9.56 -1.22 24.90
N THR A 21 10.37 -2.21 24.53
CA THR A 21 10.08 -3.63 24.77
C THR A 21 10.38 -4.05 26.22
N ALA A 22 11.17 -3.27 26.96
CA ALA A 22 11.44 -3.51 28.37
C ALA A 22 10.27 -3.03 29.23
N THR A 23 10.01 -3.70 30.35
CA THR A 23 9.02 -3.25 31.35
C THR A 23 9.65 -2.20 32.27
N ALA A 24 9.01 -1.05 32.43
CA ALA A 24 9.41 -0.05 33.39
C ALA A 24 9.19 -0.55 34.83
N VAL A 25 10.23 -0.43 35.65
CA VAL A 25 10.20 -0.87 37.07
C VAL A 25 9.14 -0.06 37.83
N ALA A 26 8.35 -0.74 38.66
CA ALA A 26 7.35 -0.08 39.49
C ALA A 26 7.98 1.02 40.37
N GLY A 27 7.32 2.18 40.45
CA GLY A 27 7.82 3.34 41.19
C GLY A 27 8.92 4.15 40.48
N SER A 28 9.42 3.68 39.33
CA SER A 28 10.34 4.48 38.51
C SER A 28 9.62 5.66 37.86
N ALA A 29 10.40 6.68 37.45
CA ALA A 29 9.87 7.81 36.71
C ALA A 29 9.14 7.40 35.42
N LEU A 30 9.64 6.38 34.71
CA LEU A 30 9.04 5.89 33.47
C LEU A 30 7.69 5.21 33.71
N ALA A 31 7.55 4.43 34.79
CA ALA A 31 6.26 3.82 35.15
C ALA A 31 5.20 4.88 35.48
N LYS A 32 5.61 6.04 35.99
CA LYS A 32 4.76 7.20 36.29
C LYS A 32 4.45 8.09 35.08
N LEU A 33 4.92 7.71 33.90
CA LEU A 33 4.62 8.36 32.62
C LEU A 33 3.81 7.44 31.68
N ARG A 34 3.31 6.30 32.18
CA ARG A 34 2.44 5.40 31.41
C ARG A 34 1.12 6.07 30.99
N GLU A 35 0.43 5.45 30.04
CA GLU A 35 -0.92 5.86 29.69
C GLU A 35 -1.89 5.77 30.89
N GLY A 36 -2.80 6.73 31.04
CA GLY A 36 -3.81 6.73 32.11
C GLY A 36 -3.35 7.15 33.50
N VAL A 37 -2.07 7.48 33.70
CA VAL A 37 -1.55 7.95 35.01
C VAL A 37 -2.06 9.34 35.40
N SER A 38 -2.13 9.60 36.71
CA SER A 38 -2.62 10.87 37.24
C SER A 38 -1.64 12.03 37.03
N GLN A 39 -2.12 13.27 37.14
CA GLN A 39 -1.24 14.45 37.14
C GLN A 39 -0.25 14.45 38.31
N GLN A 40 -0.63 13.84 39.43
CA GLN A 40 0.25 13.68 40.59
C GLN A 40 1.41 12.73 40.28
N ASP A 41 1.14 11.61 39.59
CA ASP A 41 2.20 10.69 39.14
C ASP A 41 3.18 11.39 38.19
N ARG A 42 2.68 12.21 37.25
CA ARG A 42 3.54 12.96 36.33
C ARG A 42 4.42 13.99 37.05
N LYS A 43 3.92 14.59 38.14
CA LYS A 43 4.71 15.49 38.99
C LYS A 43 5.81 14.71 39.73
N GLU A 44 5.47 13.56 40.31
CA GLU A 44 6.47 12.70 40.95
C GLU A 44 7.50 12.17 39.95
N ALA A 45 7.10 11.89 38.71
CA ALA A 45 8.03 11.57 37.63
C ALA A 45 9.00 12.72 37.33
N LEU A 46 8.53 13.97 37.35
CA LEU A 46 9.40 15.14 37.17
C LEU A 46 10.48 15.22 38.25
N ASP A 47 10.09 15.03 39.50
CA ASP A 47 11.01 15.11 40.65
C ASP A 47 12.07 14.00 40.56
N LEU A 48 11.65 12.76 40.26
CA LEU A 48 12.55 11.64 40.04
C LEU A 48 13.51 11.85 38.86
N LEU A 49 13.03 12.44 37.76
CA LEU A 49 13.86 12.73 36.59
C LEU A 49 14.88 13.84 36.85
N ARG A 50 14.51 14.87 37.62
CA ARG A 50 15.43 15.95 38.01
C ARG A 50 16.52 15.42 38.95
N GLN A 51 16.13 14.65 39.96
CA GLN A 51 17.09 13.99 40.85
C GLN A 51 18.08 13.13 40.06
N ALA A 52 17.58 12.24 39.18
CA ALA A 52 18.43 11.42 38.34
C ALA A 52 19.30 12.26 37.37
N ALA A 53 18.79 13.40 36.91
CA ALA A 53 19.55 14.31 36.05
C ALA A 53 20.70 15.02 36.79
N GLU A 54 20.57 15.28 38.08
CA GLU A 54 21.60 15.88 38.94
C GLU A 54 22.64 14.84 39.39
N GLU A 55 22.19 13.66 39.82
CA GLU A 55 23.04 12.61 40.39
C GLU A 55 23.85 11.81 39.35
N SER A 56 23.46 11.86 38.07
CA SER A 56 24.10 11.03 37.05
C SER A 56 25.49 11.54 36.65
N ASP A 57 26.46 10.63 36.55
CA ASP A 57 27.81 10.94 36.07
C ASP A 57 28.00 10.62 34.58
N ASN A 58 26.94 10.21 33.88
CA ASN A 58 27.05 9.74 32.50
C ASN A 58 27.37 10.91 31.55
N LYS A 59 28.54 10.82 30.92
CA LYS A 59 29.07 11.85 29.99
C LYS A 59 28.26 11.95 28.70
N MET A 60 27.65 10.85 28.23
CA MET A 60 26.87 10.85 26.98
C MET A 60 25.56 11.64 27.11
N THR A 61 24.93 11.63 28.29
CA THR A 61 23.65 12.31 28.53
C THR A 61 23.81 13.69 29.16
N ALA A 62 25.03 14.09 29.55
CA ALA A 62 25.30 15.34 30.29
C ALA A 62 24.75 16.59 29.59
N ALA A 63 24.90 16.69 28.26
CA ALA A 63 24.38 17.84 27.49
C ALA A 63 22.84 17.91 27.52
N ALA A 64 22.16 16.77 27.42
CA ALA A 64 20.70 16.69 27.48
C ALA A 64 20.18 16.99 28.89
N ARG A 65 20.83 16.46 29.93
CA ARG A 65 20.51 16.72 31.34
C ARG A 65 20.65 18.19 31.70
N LYS A 66 21.73 18.84 31.27
CA LYS A 66 21.92 20.29 31.48
C LYS A 66 20.78 21.12 30.87
N LYS A 67 20.31 20.76 29.67
CA LYS A 67 19.16 21.42 29.02
C LYS A 67 17.85 21.14 29.74
N PHE A 68 17.69 19.96 30.32
CA PHE A 68 16.51 19.60 31.11
C PHE A 68 16.44 20.38 32.41
N LEU A 69 17.57 20.49 33.10
CA LEU A 69 17.69 21.27 34.34
C LEU A 69 17.55 22.78 34.11
N SER A 70 17.77 23.28 32.88
CA SER A 70 17.53 24.69 32.55
C SER A 70 16.07 25.03 32.25
N LEU A 71 15.17 24.03 32.14
CA LEU A 71 13.74 24.28 31.94
C LEU A 71 13.11 24.83 33.23
N THR A 72 12.20 25.80 33.07
CA THR A 72 11.33 26.24 34.16
C THR A 72 10.39 25.11 34.60
N ASP A 73 9.81 25.25 35.79
CA ASP A 73 8.84 24.27 36.32
C ASP A 73 7.65 24.08 35.39
N ASP A 74 7.15 25.16 34.79
CA ASP A 74 5.98 25.11 33.91
C ASP A 74 6.32 24.46 32.56
N GLU A 75 7.49 24.75 31.99
CA GLU A 75 7.96 24.10 30.76
C GLU A 75 8.18 22.60 30.96
N ALA A 76 8.78 22.20 32.09
CA ALA A 76 9.05 20.80 32.37
C ALA A 76 7.76 20.01 32.61
N ARG A 77 6.78 20.61 33.31
CA ARG A 77 5.44 20.03 33.47
C ARG A 77 4.71 19.91 32.15
N LEU A 78 4.77 20.93 31.29
CA LEU A 78 4.15 20.88 29.97
C LEU A 78 4.74 19.75 29.12
N LEU A 79 6.08 19.63 29.09
CA LEU A 79 6.77 18.56 28.38
C LEU A 79 6.34 17.16 28.86
N LEU A 80 6.33 16.93 30.18
CA LEU A 80 5.94 15.63 30.74
C LEU A 80 4.45 15.37 30.63
N SER A 81 3.59 16.39 30.62
CA SER A 81 2.15 16.23 30.37
C SER A 81 1.85 15.68 28.97
N ARG A 82 2.77 15.89 28.02
CA ARG A 82 2.69 15.42 26.63
C ARG A 82 3.58 14.23 26.34
N THR A 83 4.23 13.67 27.35
CA THR A 83 5.09 12.50 27.19
C THR A 83 4.37 11.26 27.73
N THR A 84 4.22 10.24 26.91
CA THR A 84 3.61 8.97 27.30
C THR A 84 4.60 7.83 27.03
N VAL A 85 4.75 6.94 28.01
CA VAL A 85 5.59 5.76 27.92
C VAL A 85 4.71 4.55 27.64
N TYR A 86 5.01 3.85 26.56
CA TYR A 86 4.49 2.52 26.25
C TYR A 86 5.60 1.51 26.50
N ASP A 87 5.57 0.89 27.66
CA ASP A 87 6.48 -0.18 28.03
C ASP A 87 5.83 -1.54 27.82
N ASN A 88 6.63 -2.62 27.86
CA ASN A 88 6.15 -3.97 27.53
C ASN A 88 5.47 -4.04 26.14
N HIS A 89 5.94 -3.22 25.19
CA HIS A 89 5.40 -3.25 23.84
C HIS A 89 5.84 -4.55 23.14
N PRO A 90 5.00 -5.14 22.28
CA PRO A 90 5.32 -6.35 21.52
C PRO A 90 6.69 -6.31 20.87
N ASN A 91 7.36 -7.47 20.83
CA ASN A 91 8.66 -7.62 20.16
C ASN A 91 8.46 -7.68 18.64
N LEU A 92 9.57 -7.71 17.88
CA LEU A 92 9.54 -7.66 16.42
C LEU A 92 8.61 -8.71 15.78
N THR A 93 8.54 -9.91 16.36
CA THR A 93 7.70 -11.02 15.87
C THR A 93 6.21 -10.72 16.05
N ASP A 94 5.85 -10.15 17.20
CA ASP A 94 4.47 -9.84 17.55
C ASP A 94 3.97 -8.63 16.74
N VAL A 95 4.85 -7.65 16.47
CA VAL A 95 4.54 -6.46 15.65
C VAL A 95 4.14 -6.85 14.22
N THR A 96 4.75 -7.87 13.62
CA THR A 96 4.34 -8.34 12.29
C THR A 96 2.87 -8.80 12.29
N SER A 97 2.45 -9.55 13.31
CA SER A 97 1.06 -10.01 13.42
C SER A 97 0.07 -8.86 13.62
N ASP A 98 0.46 -7.81 14.34
CA ASP A 98 -0.34 -6.60 14.51
C ASP A 98 -0.50 -5.85 13.17
N ILE A 99 0.59 -5.73 12.40
CA ILE A 99 0.55 -5.12 11.07
C ILE A 99 -0.36 -5.92 10.13
N GLU A 100 -0.27 -7.24 10.13
CA GLU A 100 -1.13 -8.10 9.32
C GLU A 100 -2.61 -7.90 9.63
N ALA A 101 -2.96 -7.76 10.92
CA ALA A 101 -4.34 -7.52 11.36
C ALA A 101 -4.91 -6.20 10.82
N GLU A 102 -4.09 -5.14 10.76
CA GLU A 102 -4.49 -3.84 10.19
C GLU A 102 -4.63 -3.87 8.66
N LEU A 103 -3.99 -4.84 7.98
CA LEU A 103 -3.99 -4.94 6.52
C LEU A 103 -5.09 -5.85 5.95
N VAL A 104 -5.97 -6.41 6.78
CA VAL A 104 -7.04 -7.34 6.35
C VAL A 104 -7.92 -6.77 5.23
N LEU A 105 -8.26 -5.47 5.31
CA LEU A 105 -9.06 -4.81 4.27
C LEU A 105 -8.26 -4.44 3.02
N VAL A 106 -6.94 -4.25 3.18
CA VAL A 106 -6.03 -3.82 2.12
C VAL A 106 -5.65 -4.99 1.21
N ALA A 107 -5.32 -6.13 1.80
CA ALA A 107 -4.90 -7.34 1.08
C ALA A 107 -5.62 -8.59 1.62
N PRO A 108 -6.92 -8.76 1.35
CA PRO A 108 -7.70 -9.89 1.86
C PRO A 108 -7.07 -11.23 1.44
N GLY A 109 -6.70 -12.05 2.43
CA GLY A 109 -6.08 -13.36 2.21
C GLY A 109 -4.61 -13.33 1.76
N LYS A 110 -3.95 -12.16 1.78
CA LYS A 110 -2.52 -11.97 1.49
C LYS A 110 -1.89 -10.92 2.43
N THR A 111 -2.37 -10.87 3.68
CA THR A 111 -1.97 -9.87 4.67
C THR A 111 -0.50 -10.00 5.07
N ASP A 112 0.00 -11.24 5.15
CA ASP A 112 1.40 -11.59 5.40
C ASP A 112 2.34 -10.97 4.36
N LEU A 113 2.01 -11.14 3.08
CA LEU A 113 2.81 -10.62 1.98
C LEU A 113 2.72 -9.08 1.90
N ALA A 114 1.54 -8.52 2.18
CA ALA A 114 1.35 -7.08 2.25
C ALA A 114 2.17 -6.44 3.39
N ALA A 115 2.21 -7.09 4.55
CA ALA A 115 3.00 -6.64 5.70
C ALA A 115 4.49 -6.62 5.37
N GLN A 116 5.02 -7.67 4.74
CA GLN A 116 6.43 -7.74 4.32
C GLN A 116 6.81 -6.60 3.35
N TYR A 117 5.95 -6.29 2.38
CA TYR A 117 6.20 -5.22 1.42
C TYR A 117 6.14 -3.83 2.08
N LEU A 118 5.17 -3.64 2.98
CA LEU A 118 5.02 -2.38 3.71
C LEU A 118 6.20 -2.15 4.65
N GLU A 119 6.64 -3.19 5.36
CA GLU A 119 7.81 -3.16 6.25
C GLU A 119 9.10 -2.85 5.46
N GLY A 120 9.32 -3.54 4.34
CA GLY A 120 10.49 -3.29 3.48
C GLY A 120 10.53 -1.86 2.96
N TRP A 121 9.39 -1.30 2.55
CA TRP A 121 9.29 0.11 2.19
C TRP A 121 9.55 1.02 3.40
N TRP A 122 8.95 0.74 4.55
CA TRP A 122 9.07 1.55 5.75
C TRP A 122 10.51 1.65 6.25
N LEU A 123 11.24 0.53 6.29
CA LEU A 123 12.66 0.50 6.68
C LEU A 123 13.53 1.37 5.77
N ASN A 124 13.22 1.42 4.47
CA ASN A 124 13.91 2.32 3.54
C ASN A 124 13.61 3.80 3.83
N VAL A 125 12.36 4.13 4.15
CA VAL A 125 11.97 5.50 4.54
C VAL A 125 12.71 5.92 5.80
N VAL A 126 12.66 5.09 6.84
CA VAL A 126 13.34 5.33 8.12
C VAL A 126 14.85 5.44 7.93
N GLY A 127 15.46 4.53 7.18
CA GLY A 127 16.91 4.55 6.90
C GLY A 127 17.35 5.85 6.23
N ARG A 128 16.58 6.36 5.26
CA ARG A 128 16.85 7.66 4.62
C ARG A 128 16.72 8.82 5.61
N GLN A 129 15.72 8.79 6.50
CA GLN A 129 15.52 9.84 7.49
C GLN A 129 16.60 9.86 8.58
N LEU A 130 17.12 8.69 8.96
CA LEU A 130 18.21 8.60 9.93
C LEU A 130 19.54 9.14 9.38
N ILE A 131 19.73 9.11 8.05
CA ILE A 131 20.93 9.60 7.37
C ILE A 131 20.80 11.07 6.97
N ALA A 132 19.61 11.53 6.61
CA ALA A 132 19.39 12.89 6.13
C ALA A 132 19.64 13.94 7.22
N GLU A 133 20.45 14.95 6.92
CA GLU A 133 20.77 16.07 7.85
C GLU A 133 19.53 16.95 8.18
N GLN A 134 18.46 16.85 7.39
CA GLN A 134 17.19 17.53 7.66
C GLN A 134 16.11 16.51 8.02
N SER A 135 15.58 16.58 9.24
CA SER A 135 14.44 15.77 9.69
C SER A 135 13.19 16.17 8.90
N SER A 136 12.84 15.39 7.88
CA SER A 136 11.52 15.51 7.25
C SER A 136 10.51 14.79 8.13
N THR A 137 9.35 15.39 8.41
CA THR A 137 8.26 14.65 9.06
C THR A 137 7.71 13.61 8.07
N ILE A 138 7.34 12.42 8.55
CA ILE A 138 6.64 11.42 7.73
C ILE A 138 5.13 11.59 7.93
N PRO A 139 4.36 12.03 6.91
CA PRO A 139 2.92 12.13 7.03
C PRO A 139 2.30 10.73 7.11
N VAL A 140 1.32 10.55 8.01
CA VAL A 140 0.55 9.29 8.12
C VAL A 140 -0.10 8.91 6.78
N GLN A 141 -0.53 9.91 6.00
CA GLN A 141 -1.07 9.73 4.66
C GLN A 141 -0.14 8.95 3.72
N HIS A 142 1.19 9.09 3.86
CA HIS A 142 2.13 8.33 3.02
C HIS A 142 2.06 6.83 3.30
N ILE A 143 1.88 6.45 4.57
CA ILE A 143 1.75 5.05 4.98
C ILE A 143 0.43 4.48 4.44
N ILE A 144 -0.67 5.23 4.58
CA ILE A 144 -1.99 4.83 4.07
C ILE A 144 -1.96 4.65 2.55
N THR A 145 -1.42 5.62 1.82
CA THR A 145 -1.28 5.52 0.35
C THR A 145 -0.43 4.32 -0.03
N LYS A 146 0.71 4.11 0.64
CA LYS A 146 1.59 2.97 0.34
C LYS A 146 0.93 1.64 0.61
N ALA A 147 0.23 1.50 1.74
CA ALA A 147 -0.52 0.30 2.06
C ALA A 147 -1.56 0.00 0.97
N ASN A 148 -2.32 1.01 0.53
CA ASN A 148 -3.28 0.83 -0.55
C ASN A 148 -2.62 0.43 -1.88
N GLU A 149 -1.52 1.07 -2.28
CA GLU A 149 -0.74 0.67 -3.47
C GLU A 149 -0.35 -0.82 -3.42
N ILE A 150 0.16 -1.28 -2.28
CA ILE A 150 0.52 -2.68 -2.06
C ILE A 150 -0.73 -3.58 -2.13
N GLY A 151 -1.83 -3.17 -1.51
CA GLY A 151 -3.09 -3.90 -1.61
C GLY A 151 -3.58 -4.04 -3.05
N HIS A 152 -3.44 -2.99 -3.86
CA HIS A 152 -3.77 -3.01 -5.28
C HIS A 152 -2.92 -4.01 -6.06
N THR A 153 -1.60 -4.09 -5.83
CA THR A 153 -0.74 -5.05 -6.54
C THR A 153 -1.00 -6.50 -6.13
N LEU A 154 -1.53 -6.73 -4.94
CA LEU A 154 -1.82 -8.07 -4.41
C LEU A 154 -3.21 -8.60 -4.80
N LYS A 155 -4.06 -7.79 -5.46
CA LYS A 155 -5.38 -8.25 -5.95
C LYS A 155 -5.22 -9.37 -6.98
N LYS A 156 -6.17 -10.32 -6.95
CA LYS A 156 -6.22 -11.48 -7.88
C LYS A 156 -6.24 -11.10 -9.37
N ASP A 157 -6.63 -9.88 -9.71
CA ASP A 157 -6.77 -9.41 -11.10
C ASP A 157 -5.75 -8.31 -11.48
N ALA A 158 -4.76 -8.02 -10.63
CA ALA A 158 -3.86 -6.89 -10.83
C ALA A 158 -2.59 -7.28 -11.60
N LEU A 159 -2.74 -7.65 -12.86
CA LEU A 159 -1.60 -7.72 -13.77
C LEU A 159 -1.26 -6.28 -14.23
N PRO A 160 -0.03 -5.78 -13.97
CA PRO A 160 0.35 -4.44 -14.40
C PRO A 160 0.34 -4.36 -15.92
N LEU A 161 -0.35 -3.36 -16.47
CA LEU A 161 -0.32 -3.05 -17.89
C LEU A 161 0.87 -2.13 -18.16
N ASP A 162 1.76 -2.55 -19.04
CA ASP A 162 2.89 -1.74 -19.48
C ASP A 162 2.49 -0.78 -20.60
N ASP A 163 3.25 0.31 -20.72
CA ASP A 163 3.15 1.21 -21.86
C ASP A 163 3.45 0.42 -23.16
N PRO A 164 2.58 0.46 -24.18
CA PRO A 164 2.83 -0.15 -25.49
C PRO A 164 4.20 0.22 -26.09
N ALA A 165 4.70 1.43 -25.84
CA ALA A 165 6.01 1.87 -26.32
C ALA A 165 7.18 1.10 -25.67
N ALA A 166 7.00 0.61 -24.43
CA ALA A 166 8.00 -0.17 -23.71
C ALA A 166 8.00 -1.66 -24.10
N LEU A 167 6.96 -2.14 -24.79
CA LEU A 167 6.80 -3.55 -25.18
C LEU A 167 7.40 -3.89 -26.55
N GLU A 168 7.98 -2.92 -27.26
CA GLU A 168 8.54 -3.07 -28.62
C GLU A 168 7.59 -3.84 -29.56
N VAL A 169 6.31 -3.45 -29.56
CA VAL A 169 5.24 -4.17 -30.27
C VAL A 169 5.51 -4.18 -31.77
N LYS A 170 5.52 -5.39 -32.36
CA LYS A 170 5.69 -5.59 -33.81
C LYS A 170 4.58 -4.87 -34.59
N GLU A 171 4.97 -4.08 -35.58
CA GLU A 171 4.05 -3.49 -36.55
C GLU A 171 3.51 -4.52 -37.55
N TYR A 172 2.40 -4.15 -38.19
CA TYR A 172 1.77 -4.94 -39.24
C TYR A 172 2.75 -5.26 -40.39
N SER A 173 2.74 -6.51 -40.87
CA SER A 173 3.49 -6.88 -42.07
C SER A 173 2.73 -7.88 -42.94
N ASP A 174 3.14 -8.02 -44.21
CA ASP A 174 2.53 -8.97 -45.17
C ASP A 174 2.50 -10.43 -44.66
N GLY A 175 3.39 -10.79 -43.74
CA GLY A 175 3.37 -12.09 -43.09
C GLY A 175 2.12 -12.35 -42.23
N ASP A 176 1.48 -11.29 -41.74
CA ASP A 176 0.30 -11.35 -40.87
C ASP A 176 -0.98 -11.72 -41.64
N GLU A 177 -1.01 -11.54 -42.97
CA GLU A 177 -2.12 -11.96 -43.84
C GLU A 177 -2.38 -13.48 -43.80
N LYS A 178 -1.41 -14.27 -43.33
CA LYS A 178 -1.57 -15.73 -43.16
C LYS A 178 -2.31 -16.10 -41.87
N ARG A 179 -2.47 -15.18 -40.92
CA ARG A 179 -3.15 -15.42 -39.63
C ARG A 179 -4.63 -15.65 -39.87
N ILE A 180 -5.22 -16.61 -39.14
CA ILE A 180 -6.64 -16.99 -39.30
C ILE A 180 -7.56 -15.80 -39.03
N PHE A 181 -7.33 -15.06 -37.94
CA PHE A 181 -8.17 -13.91 -37.59
C PHE A 181 -8.09 -12.77 -38.62
N VAL A 182 -6.92 -12.53 -39.21
CA VAL A 182 -6.77 -11.54 -40.30
C VAL A 182 -7.56 -11.98 -41.53
N ARG A 183 -7.46 -13.25 -41.93
CA ARG A 183 -8.26 -13.80 -43.03
C ARG A 183 -9.77 -13.70 -42.77
N GLN A 184 -10.21 -13.90 -41.53
CA GLN A 184 -11.61 -13.73 -41.13
C GLN A 184 -12.05 -12.27 -41.25
N LEU A 185 -11.26 -11.31 -40.73
CA LEU A 185 -11.53 -9.87 -40.87
C LEU A 185 -11.58 -9.41 -42.33
N ARG A 186 -10.73 -9.97 -43.19
CA ARG A 186 -10.77 -9.74 -44.64
C ARG A 186 -12.03 -10.29 -45.29
N ALA A 187 -12.47 -11.48 -44.88
CA ALA A 187 -13.68 -12.12 -45.42
C ALA A 187 -14.95 -11.31 -45.12
N ILE A 188 -14.99 -10.63 -43.97
CA ILE A 188 -16.09 -9.71 -43.60
C ILE A 188 -15.84 -8.27 -44.07
N GLN A 189 -14.86 -8.05 -44.95
CA GLN A 189 -14.57 -6.77 -45.61
C GLN A 189 -14.32 -5.58 -44.66
N ILE A 190 -13.68 -5.85 -43.53
CA ILE A 190 -13.25 -4.79 -42.60
C ILE A 190 -12.15 -3.94 -43.25
N ALA A 191 -12.20 -2.62 -43.03
CA ALA A 191 -11.22 -1.68 -43.56
C ALA A 191 -9.80 -1.94 -43.02
N ASP A 192 -8.79 -1.73 -43.87
CA ASP A 192 -7.37 -2.01 -43.61
C ASP A 192 -6.87 -1.46 -42.27
N ARG A 193 -7.21 -0.21 -41.96
CA ARG A 193 -6.83 0.44 -40.70
C ARG A 193 -7.29 -0.34 -39.45
N HIS A 194 -8.47 -0.93 -39.48
CA HIS A 194 -8.98 -1.73 -38.36
C HIS A 194 -8.28 -3.09 -38.28
N ILE A 195 -7.87 -3.64 -39.41
CA ILE A 195 -7.09 -4.89 -39.45
C ILE A 195 -5.70 -4.64 -38.88
N GLU A 196 -5.03 -3.56 -39.30
CA GLU A 196 -3.75 -3.12 -38.73
C GLU A 196 -3.84 -2.91 -37.21
N SER A 197 -4.90 -2.24 -36.75
CA SER A 197 -5.14 -2.02 -35.33
C SER A 197 -5.36 -3.34 -34.57
N ALA A 198 -6.14 -4.27 -35.13
CA ALA A 198 -6.36 -5.59 -34.52
C ALA A 198 -5.08 -6.43 -34.45
N VAL A 199 -4.24 -6.36 -35.49
CA VAL A 199 -2.92 -7.02 -35.51
C VAL A 199 -1.99 -6.40 -34.46
N TYR A 200 -1.98 -5.07 -34.34
CA TYR A 200 -1.22 -4.36 -33.33
C TYR A 200 -1.66 -4.76 -31.91
N ASP A 201 -2.96 -4.76 -31.62
CA ASP A 201 -3.52 -5.15 -30.33
C ASP A 201 -3.19 -6.62 -29.99
N TYR A 202 -3.23 -7.52 -30.99
CA TYR A 202 -2.80 -8.91 -30.83
C TYR A 202 -1.33 -9.00 -30.39
N TYR A 203 -0.43 -8.29 -31.06
CA TYR A 203 0.99 -8.31 -30.72
C TYR A 203 1.27 -7.64 -29.37
N ARG A 204 0.53 -6.58 -29.02
CA ARG A 204 0.61 -5.93 -27.70
C ARG A 204 0.22 -6.90 -26.59
N ALA A 205 -0.92 -7.57 -26.72
CA ALA A 205 -1.38 -8.55 -25.73
C ALA A 205 -0.41 -9.73 -25.59
N TYR A 206 0.15 -10.20 -26.71
CA TYR A 206 1.15 -11.26 -26.72
C TYR A 206 2.46 -10.85 -26.02
N ALA A 207 2.97 -9.65 -26.32
CA ALA A 207 4.18 -9.11 -25.70
C ALA A 207 3.99 -8.91 -24.19
N GLN A 208 2.83 -8.38 -23.78
CA GLN A 208 2.46 -8.20 -22.37
C GLN A 208 2.41 -9.54 -21.63
N ARG A 209 1.71 -10.55 -22.18
CA ARG A 209 1.66 -11.92 -21.61
C ARG A 209 3.04 -12.56 -21.52
N SER A 210 3.87 -12.38 -22.54
CA SER A 210 5.25 -12.91 -22.56
C SER A 210 6.13 -12.24 -21.50
N LYS A 211 5.95 -10.94 -21.26
CA LYS A 211 6.66 -10.22 -20.21
C LYS A 211 6.21 -10.67 -18.82
N TRP A 212 4.90 -10.77 -18.58
CA TRP A 212 4.36 -11.30 -17.34
C TRP A 212 4.88 -12.72 -17.03
N ALA A 213 4.97 -13.59 -18.05
CA ALA A 213 5.54 -14.93 -17.89
C ALA A 213 7.05 -14.89 -17.56
N ARG A 214 7.84 -14.04 -18.24
CA ARG A 214 9.29 -13.89 -17.96
C ARG A 214 9.58 -13.33 -16.58
N GLU A 215 8.73 -12.43 -16.10
CA GLU A 215 8.85 -11.77 -14.79
C GLU A 215 8.14 -12.56 -13.67
N ASN A 216 7.64 -13.76 -13.98
CA ASN A 216 6.96 -14.67 -13.04
C ASN A 216 5.77 -14.02 -12.32
N LEU A 217 5.06 -13.12 -13.02
CA LEU A 217 3.90 -12.36 -12.53
C LEU A 217 2.58 -13.15 -12.66
N ILE A 218 2.62 -14.36 -13.21
CA ILE A 218 1.48 -15.24 -13.45
C ILE A 218 1.68 -16.50 -12.58
N LEU A 219 0.75 -16.83 -11.70
CA LEU A 219 0.78 -18.08 -10.96
C LEU A 219 0.37 -19.27 -11.85
N GLU A 220 0.79 -20.48 -11.45
CA GLU A 220 0.44 -21.71 -12.16
C GLU A 220 -1.09 -21.86 -12.25
N ASN A 221 -1.62 -21.99 -13.48
CA ASN A 221 -3.04 -22.06 -13.87
C ASN A 221 -3.84 -20.74 -13.93
N GLU A 222 -3.33 -19.59 -13.49
CA GLU A 222 -4.10 -18.32 -13.56
C GLU A 222 -4.43 -17.89 -15.00
N LEU A 223 -3.48 -18.09 -15.92
CA LEU A 223 -3.68 -17.71 -17.32
C LEU A 223 -4.78 -18.55 -18.00
N GLY A 224 -4.82 -19.84 -17.69
CA GLY A 224 -5.85 -20.74 -18.21
C GLY A 224 -7.23 -20.45 -17.63
N ASP A 225 -7.31 -20.06 -16.36
CA ASP A 225 -8.55 -19.63 -15.72
C ASP A 225 -9.06 -18.32 -16.31
N TYR A 226 -8.15 -17.39 -16.58
CA TYR A 226 -8.47 -16.13 -17.25
C TYR A 226 -8.95 -16.35 -18.68
N ASP A 227 -8.24 -17.15 -19.48
CA ASP A 227 -8.62 -17.45 -20.86
C ASP A 227 -10.01 -18.11 -20.91
N ARG A 228 -10.32 -19.05 -20.01
CA ARG A 228 -11.67 -19.64 -19.90
C ARG A 228 -12.77 -18.64 -19.58
N LYS A 229 -12.53 -17.73 -18.62
CA LYS A 229 -13.49 -16.65 -18.28
C LYS A 229 -13.68 -15.69 -19.45
N LEU A 230 -12.61 -15.39 -20.17
CA LEU A 230 -12.64 -14.49 -21.31
C LEU A 230 -13.44 -15.12 -22.47
N GLU A 231 -13.18 -16.39 -22.80
CA GLU A 231 -13.95 -17.14 -23.79
C GLU A 231 -15.44 -17.20 -23.43
N ASP A 232 -15.79 -17.56 -22.20
CA ASP A 232 -17.16 -17.60 -21.71
C ASP A 232 -17.85 -16.22 -21.79
N SER A 233 -17.12 -15.14 -21.46
CA SER A 233 -17.64 -13.77 -21.55
C SER A 233 -17.89 -13.33 -22.99
N TRP A 234 -16.97 -13.63 -23.91
CA TRP A 234 -17.13 -13.32 -25.32
C TRP A 234 -18.20 -14.16 -26.00
N GLN A 235 -18.33 -15.44 -25.63
CA GLN A 235 -19.40 -16.30 -26.13
C GLN A 235 -20.77 -15.72 -25.74
N ARG A 236 -20.97 -15.34 -24.48
CA ARG A 236 -22.23 -14.71 -24.03
C ARG A 236 -22.54 -13.41 -24.78
N LYS A 237 -21.51 -12.60 -25.05
CA LYS A 237 -21.67 -11.35 -25.81
C LYS A 237 -22.06 -11.63 -27.25
N LEU A 238 -21.37 -12.58 -27.90
CA LEU A 238 -21.67 -13.03 -29.26
C LEU A 238 -23.09 -13.57 -29.36
N ASP A 239 -23.49 -14.46 -28.45
CA ASP A 239 -24.83 -15.05 -28.42
C ASP A 239 -25.89 -13.93 -28.29
N GLY A 240 -25.64 -12.92 -27.44
CA GLY A 240 -26.51 -11.75 -27.31
C GLY A 240 -26.63 -10.91 -28.59
N GLU A 241 -25.52 -10.65 -29.29
CA GLU A 241 -25.52 -9.92 -30.57
C GLU A 241 -26.14 -10.72 -31.72
N CYS A 242 -25.98 -12.05 -31.73
CA CYS A 242 -26.65 -12.96 -32.67
C CYS A 242 -28.16 -12.96 -32.48
N ILE A 243 -28.66 -13.05 -31.24
CA ILE A 243 -30.10 -12.95 -30.93
C ILE A 243 -30.67 -11.59 -31.37
N ALA A 244 -29.90 -10.51 -31.22
CA ALA A 244 -30.33 -9.17 -31.63
C ALA A 244 -30.34 -8.96 -33.16
N SER A 245 -29.63 -9.80 -33.92
CA SER A 245 -29.49 -9.68 -35.38
C SER A 245 -30.35 -10.70 -36.16
N GLU A 246 -31.05 -11.61 -35.48
CA GLU A 246 -32.07 -12.44 -36.11
C GLU A 246 -33.20 -11.56 -36.66
N PRO A 247 -33.52 -11.64 -37.97
CA PRO A 247 -34.65 -10.90 -38.51
C PRO A 247 -35.94 -11.44 -37.88
N GLN A 248 -36.73 -10.56 -37.25
CA GLN A 248 -38.16 -10.80 -36.99
C GLN A 248 -38.91 -10.92 -38.33
N SER A 249 -38.72 -12.03 -39.04
CA SER A 249 -39.48 -12.34 -40.25
C SER A 249 -40.63 -13.30 -39.92
N ALA A 250 -41.83 -12.72 -40.00
CA ALA A 250 -43.14 -13.34 -40.24
C ALA A 250 -43.78 -14.19 -39.11
N LEU A 251 -44.31 -13.52 -38.09
CA LEU A 251 -45.64 -13.85 -37.58
C LEU A 251 -46.68 -13.00 -38.34
N VAL A 252 -47.00 -13.41 -39.58
CA VAL A 252 -48.24 -12.96 -40.22
C VAL A 252 -49.26 -14.08 -40.00
N PRO A 253 -50.35 -13.87 -39.24
CA PRO A 253 -51.43 -14.83 -39.17
C PRO A 253 -52.14 -14.83 -40.53
N TYR A 254 -52.03 -15.94 -41.26
CA TYR A 254 -52.81 -16.13 -42.47
C TYR A 254 -54.25 -16.46 -42.06
N ASP A 255 -55.12 -15.45 -42.03
CA ASP A 255 -56.57 -15.62 -41.97
C ASP A 255 -57.03 -16.35 -43.23
N TRP A 256 -57.54 -17.58 -43.08
CA TRP A 256 -58.26 -18.27 -44.14
C TRP A 256 -59.76 -17.99 -43.98
N PRO A 257 -60.47 -17.49 -45.02
CA PRO A 257 -61.90 -17.30 -44.92
C PRO A 257 -62.63 -18.62 -45.08
N VAL A 258 -63.60 -18.84 -44.20
CA VAL A 258 -64.57 -19.94 -44.25
C VAL A 258 -65.51 -19.72 -45.44
N ASN A 259 -65.60 -20.72 -46.32
CA ASN A 259 -66.83 -21.13 -47.00
C ASN A 259 -66.68 -22.57 -47.49
#